data_AF-A0A924Z047-F1
#
_entry.id   AF-A0A924Z047-F1
#
_cell.length_a   1.000
_cell.length_b   1.000
_cell.length_c   1.000
_cell.angle_alpha   90.00
_cell.angle_beta   90.00
_cell.angle_gamma   90.00
#
_symmetry.space_group_name_H-M   'P 1'
#
loop_
_entity.id
_entity.type
_entity.pdbx_description
1 polymer ?
#
loop_
_entity_poly.entity_id
_entity_poly.type
_entity_poly.pdbx_seq_one_letter_code
_entity_poly.pdbx_strand_id
1 'polypeptide(L)'
;MGAIYEEFLRELESLGRKHAGHPKRELIDLFLMALENEEIVAIAYRESVMAARLRAMPLPDDVRELIRHALIWAWKDEEMHAIYIRGAILKLGNRWLRWKAFARQTAGSIGGWAASVQQHVRWRDCPLARSLSGLITGAGILFGAVPREVREHLQYGSFRRFCLFNIEAERTAWMCWSRILALAETQPDVPTTLLEDFRTILADEDRHHRLFAILAECVDEENRLAEGITPQLLAERISTVGEFFLPRSHRGASVADNPLGAGGVVRVIGGTTADEKRPLFRRLLNEAALTELIAERCRKTNKPASELRVAIKTNFMMGTHQTDRAHLIDRELIAELADVLHEHGCREVAVLENRNIYDSFHSGRTVREVARYFGYESPRYRLVDLFEEQVPHHFGRGVGQHSVGQTWRDADLRITFGKMRSHPVEMVYLSMATLEALGARCEEYIFTERQAHRETALMMLLSDFPPHFALLDAYDQAADGLAGVMGCRRPKSPRRLYAATDALALDLVAARHMGVREVRVSQLLRTAIHWFGDPTPRMEVRGPDEPLPDWRGPYHSDLSTLLSFMAYPVYEHGSGRGALFVSKMDRDAFPPLAPESSMLRLGRHFTRAVLGLKGG
;
A
#
# COMPACT_ATOMS: atom_id res chain seq x y z
N MET A 1 -30.70 -12.66 -18.10
CA MET A 1 -30.15 -11.77 -17.05
C MET A 1 -31.15 -11.77 -15.90
N GLY A 2 -30.70 -12.09 -14.69
CA GLY A 2 -31.53 -12.18 -13.47
C GLY A 2 -31.47 -13.49 -12.69
N ALA A 3 -31.03 -14.60 -13.29
CA ALA A 3 -31.05 -15.91 -12.62
C ALA A 3 -30.08 -16.01 -11.43
N ILE A 4 -28.87 -15.44 -11.56
CA ILE A 4 -27.87 -15.39 -10.48
C ILE A 4 -28.41 -14.57 -9.29
N TYR A 5 -29.01 -13.42 -9.60
CA TYR A 5 -29.62 -12.54 -8.62
C TYR A 5 -30.75 -13.21 -7.83
N GLU A 6 -31.67 -13.90 -8.52
CA GLU A 6 -32.79 -14.62 -7.90
C GLU A 6 -32.36 -15.86 -7.11
N GLU A 7 -31.31 -16.56 -7.53
CA GLU A 7 -30.71 -17.65 -6.77
C GLU A 7 -30.07 -17.13 -5.47
N PHE A 8 -29.30 -16.04 -5.56
CA PHE A 8 -28.66 -15.44 -4.39
C PHE A 8 -29.68 -14.91 -3.37
N LEU A 9 -30.78 -14.29 -3.82
CA LEU A 9 -31.86 -13.88 -2.94
C LEU A 9 -32.46 -15.06 -2.16
N ARG A 10 -32.69 -16.20 -2.82
CA ARG A 10 -33.18 -17.41 -2.17
C ARG A 10 -32.19 -17.94 -1.14
N GLU A 11 -30.89 -17.84 -1.42
CA GLU A 11 -29.83 -18.22 -0.48
C GLU A 11 -29.78 -17.30 0.75
N LEU A 12 -29.86 -15.98 0.56
CA LEU A 12 -29.95 -15.00 1.65
C LEU A 12 -31.19 -15.24 2.54
N GLU A 13 -32.36 -15.46 1.93
CA GLU A 13 -33.59 -15.79 2.69
C GLU A 13 -33.46 -17.12 3.44
N SER A 14 -32.79 -18.11 2.85
CA SER A 14 -32.50 -19.39 3.51
C SER A 14 -31.59 -19.21 4.73
N LEU A 15 -30.54 -18.39 4.61
CA LEU A 15 -29.65 -18.04 5.72
C LEU A 15 -30.38 -17.31 6.84
N GLY A 16 -31.21 -16.31 6.49
CA GLY A 16 -32.02 -15.57 7.45
C GLY A 16 -32.98 -16.47 8.23
N ARG A 17 -33.63 -17.43 7.55
CA ARG A 17 -34.49 -18.44 8.21
C ARG A 17 -33.68 -19.39 9.10
N LYS A 18 -32.54 -19.87 8.64
CA LYS A 18 -31.66 -20.81 9.36
C LYS A 18 -31.14 -20.22 10.67
N HIS A 19 -30.84 -18.92 10.69
CA HIS A 19 -30.26 -18.22 11.84
C HIS A 19 -31.24 -17.26 12.53
N ALA A 20 -32.56 -17.48 12.37
CA ALA A 20 -33.57 -16.67 13.01
C ALA A 20 -33.33 -16.57 14.54
N GLY A 21 -33.29 -15.34 15.07
CA GLY A 21 -32.98 -15.07 16.48
C GLY A 21 -31.49 -15.18 16.87
N HIS A 22 -30.61 -15.44 15.90
CA HIS A 22 -29.16 -15.59 16.11
C HIS A 22 -28.33 -14.70 15.16
N PRO A 23 -28.46 -13.36 15.26
CA PRO A 23 -27.88 -12.42 14.29
C PRO A 23 -26.35 -12.52 14.16
N LYS A 24 -25.63 -12.85 15.24
CA LYS A 24 -24.17 -13.05 15.20
C LYS A 24 -23.75 -14.27 14.38
N ARG A 25 -24.54 -15.35 14.40
CA ARG A 25 -24.26 -16.55 13.59
C ARG A 25 -24.55 -16.30 12.12
N GLU A 26 -25.62 -15.55 11.85
CA GLU A 26 -25.94 -15.09 10.50
C GLU A 26 -24.82 -14.20 9.94
N LEU A 27 -24.37 -13.19 10.70
CA LEU A 27 -23.24 -12.32 10.34
C LEU A 27 -21.99 -13.10 9.95
N ILE A 28 -21.63 -14.15 10.71
CA ILE A 28 -20.47 -14.98 10.42
C ILE A 28 -20.62 -15.73 9.09
N ASP A 29 -21.78 -16.35 8.84
CA ASP A 29 -22.00 -17.08 7.59
C ASP A 29 -22.07 -16.11 6.39
N LEU A 30 -22.60 -14.90 6.58
CA LEU A 30 -22.60 -13.83 5.58
C LEU A 30 -21.18 -13.30 5.30
N PHE A 31 -20.34 -13.09 6.31
CA PHE A 31 -18.93 -12.72 6.07
C PHE A 31 -18.18 -13.79 5.27
N LEU A 32 -18.45 -15.06 5.56
CA LEU A 32 -17.83 -16.15 4.81
C LEU A 32 -18.34 -16.24 3.37
N MET A 33 -19.57 -15.79 3.10
CA MET A 33 -20.15 -15.69 1.76
C MET A 33 -19.58 -14.47 1.00
N ALA A 34 -19.54 -13.31 1.65
CA ALA A 34 -18.91 -12.12 1.10
C ALA A 34 -17.44 -12.37 0.76
N LEU A 35 -16.64 -12.96 1.66
CA LEU A 35 -15.24 -13.31 1.39
C LEU A 35 -15.06 -14.16 0.13
N GLU A 36 -15.96 -15.13 -0.09
CA GLU A 36 -15.91 -15.99 -1.27
C GLU A 36 -16.17 -15.20 -2.57
N ASN A 37 -17.16 -14.30 -2.56
CA ASN A 37 -17.47 -13.43 -3.70
C ASN A 37 -16.30 -12.49 -4.02
N GLU A 38 -15.80 -11.76 -3.02
CA GLU A 38 -14.72 -10.78 -3.15
C GLU A 38 -13.43 -11.43 -3.67
N GLU A 39 -13.09 -12.64 -3.22
CA GLU A 39 -11.91 -13.36 -3.73
C GLU A 39 -12.07 -13.84 -5.18
N ILE A 40 -13.27 -14.29 -5.57
CA ILE A 40 -13.55 -14.69 -6.95
C ILE A 40 -13.34 -13.49 -7.87
N VAL A 41 -13.86 -12.33 -7.49
CA VAL A 41 -13.79 -11.08 -8.25
C VAL A 41 -12.35 -10.55 -8.28
N ALA A 42 -11.66 -10.50 -7.14
CA ALA A 42 -10.27 -10.07 -7.03
C ALA A 42 -9.31 -10.89 -7.90
N ILE A 43 -9.63 -12.15 -8.21
CA ILE A 43 -8.81 -12.98 -9.10
C ILE A 43 -9.26 -12.88 -10.55
N ALA A 44 -10.57 -12.76 -10.80
CA ALA A 44 -11.12 -12.51 -12.12
C ALA A 44 -10.52 -11.25 -12.77
N TYR A 45 -10.35 -10.18 -11.99
CA TYR A 45 -9.84 -8.89 -12.46
C TYR A 45 -8.32 -8.72 -12.46
N ARG A 46 -7.53 -9.78 -12.26
CA ARG A 46 -6.06 -9.68 -12.24
C ARG A 46 -5.52 -8.81 -13.39
N GLU A 47 -4.74 -7.79 -13.02
CA GLU A 47 -4.24 -6.76 -13.96
C GLU A 47 -3.60 -7.35 -15.23
N SER A 48 -2.79 -8.41 -15.08
CA SER A 48 -2.13 -9.06 -16.21
C SER A 48 -3.09 -9.71 -17.21
N VAL A 49 -4.19 -10.27 -16.70
CA VAL A 49 -5.24 -10.92 -17.49
C VAL A 49 -6.08 -9.86 -18.21
N MET A 50 -6.46 -8.78 -17.50
CA MET A 50 -7.23 -7.70 -18.10
C MET A 50 -6.42 -6.90 -19.12
N ALA A 51 -5.15 -6.60 -18.83
CA ALA A 51 -4.27 -5.91 -19.76
C ALA A 51 -4.08 -6.70 -21.07
N ALA A 52 -3.96 -8.03 -21.00
CA ALA A 52 -3.89 -8.87 -22.20
C ALA A 52 -5.17 -8.79 -23.04
N ARG A 53 -6.34 -8.80 -22.39
CA ARG A 53 -7.63 -8.66 -23.07
C ARG A 53 -7.79 -7.29 -23.73
N LEU A 54 -7.55 -6.21 -23.00
CA LEU A 54 -7.67 -4.85 -23.52
C LEU A 54 -6.72 -4.61 -24.71
N ARG A 55 -5.50 -5.16 -24.67
CA ARG A 55 -4.57 -5.10 -25.81
C ARG A 55 -5.12 -5.76 -27.08
N ALA A 56 -5.92 -6.82 -26.93
CA ALA A 56 -6.52 -7.54 -28.05
C ALA A 56 -7.81 -6.89 -28.58
N MET A 57 -8.36 -5.90 -27.88
CA MET A 57 -9.57 -5.19 -28.31
C MET A 57 -9.23 -4.13 -29.37
N PRO A 58 -10.08 -3.96 -30.41
CA PRO A 58 -9.93 -2.94 -31.46
C PRO A 58 -10.34 -1.54 -30.95
N LEU A 59 -9.71 -1.09 -29.87
CA LEU A 59 -9.97 0.20 -29.22
C LEU A 59 -8.77 1.15 -29.39
N PRO A 60 -9.01 2.46 -29.51
CA PRO A 60 -7.98 3.50 -29.39
C PRO A 60 -7.20 3.41 -28.07
N ASP A 61 -5.93 3.86 -28.06
CA ASP A 61 -5.05 3.77 -26.88
C ASP A 61 -5.56 4.54 -25.67
N ASP A 62 -6.11 5.73 -25.88
CA ASP A 62 -6.72 6.56 -24.84
C ASP A 62 -7.94 5.89 -24.20
N VAL A 63 -8.79 5.27 -25.02
CA VAL A 63 -9.95 4.48 -24.55
C VAL A 63 -9.48 3.26 -23.75
N ARG A 64 -8.47 2.53 -24.26
CA ARG A 64 -7.90 1.38 -23.55
C ARG A 64 -7.36 1.77 -22.19
N GLU A 65 -6.70 2.92 -22.10
CA GLU A 65 -6.17 3.43 -20.83
C GLU A 65 -7.28 3.83 -19.85
N LEU A 66 -8.33 4.50 -20.30
CA LEU A 66 -9.50 4.83 -19.46
C LEU A 66 -10.12 3.56 -18.85
N ILE A 67 -10.41 2.56 -19.69
CA ILE A 67 -11.00 1.29 -19.24
C ILE A 67 -10.05 0.54 -18.32
N ARG A 68 -8.75 0.44 -18.70
CA ARG A 68 -7.73 -0.24 -17.89
C ARG A 68 -7.63 0.36 -16.50
N HIS A 69 -7.54 1.69 -16.43
CA HIS A 69 -7.40 2.40 -15.17
C HIS A 69 -8.64 2.22 -14.29
N ALA A 70 -9.85 2.34 -14.85
CA ALA A 70 -11.08 2.13 -14.10
C ALA A 70 -11.19 0.70 -13.52
N LEU A 71 -10.84 -0.32 -14.31
CA LEU A 71 -10.87 -1.72 -13.86
C LEU A 71 -9.81 -2.03 -12.80
N ILE A 72 -8.63 -1.43 -12.89
CA ILE A 72 -7.59 -1.56 -11.85
C ILE A 72 -8.10 -1.03 -10.51
N TRP A 73 -8.90 0.03 -10.53
CA TRP A 73 -9.46 0.60 -9.31
C TRP A 73 -10.57 -0.26 -8.72
N ALA A 74 -11.52 -0.74 -9.53
CA ALA A 74 -12.52 -1.69 -9.06
C ALA A 74 -11.84 -2.92 -8.42
N TRP A 75 -10.84 -3.50 -9.12
CA TRP A 75 -10.06 -4.61 -8.58
C TRP A 75 -9.37 -4.33 -7.24
N LYS A 76 -8.82 -3.13 -7.04
CA LYS A 76 -8.17 -2.77 -5.78
C LYS A 76 -9.17 -2.67 -4.63
N ASP A 77 -10.37 -2.17 -4.90
CA ASP A 77 -11.43 -2.08 -3.90
C ASP A 77 -11.84 -3.50 -3.45
N GLU A 78 -12.06 -4.42 -4.39
CA GLU A 78 -12.33 -5.85 -4.11
C GLU A 78 -11.21 -6.54 -3.29
N GLU A 79 -9.94 -6.27 -3.63
CA GLU A 79 -8.80 -6.79 -2.87
C GLU A 79 -8.80 -6.24 -1.42
N MET A 80 -9.17 -4.97 -1.23
CA MET A 80 -9.32 -4.38 0.10
C MET A 80 -10.46 -5.03 0.89
N HIS A 81 -11.63 -5.20 0.28
CA HIS A 81 -12.80 -5.80 0.91
C HIS A 81 -12.49 -7.22 1.38
N ALA A 82 -11.90 -8.07 0.52
CA ALA A 82 -11.52 -9.44 0.87
C ALA A 82 -10.61 -9.50 2.11
N ILE A 83 -9.62 -8.60 2.18
CA ILE A 83 -8.69 -8.54 3.31
C ILE A 83 -9.36 -8.01 4.57
N TYR A 84 -10.20 -7.01 4.42
CA TYR A 84 -10.97 -6.44 5.52
C TYR A 84 -11.85 -7.51 6.19
N ILE A 85 -12.65 -8.24 5.38
CA ILE A 85 -13.51 -9.32 5.86
C ILE A 85 -12.68 -10.41 6.53
N ARG A 86 -11.58 -10.85 5.90
CA ARG A 86 -10.70 -11.88 6.46
C ARG A 86 -10.16 -11.45 7.83
N GLY A 87 -9.64 -10.23 7.93
CA GLY A 87 -9.16 -9.68 9.18
C GLY A 87 -10.26 -9.62 10.26
N ALA A 88 -11.47 -9.21 9.88
CA ALA A 88 -12.63 -9.18 10.77
C ALA A 88 -12.99 -10.58 11.28
N ILE A 89 -13.06 -11.59 10.40
CA ILE A 89 -13.33 -13.00 10.79
C ILE A 89 -12.25 -13.52 11.75
N LEU A 90 -10.96 -13.24 11.49
CA LEU A 90 -9.85 -13.71 12.32
C LEU A 90 -9.83 -13.07 13.72
N LYS A 91 -10.26 -11.80 13.83
CA LYS A 91 -10.40 -11.06 15.10
C LYS A 91 -11.63 -11.51 15.89
N LEU A 92 -12.74 -11.86 15.22
CA LEU A 92 -13.98 -12.31 15.85
C LEU A 92 -14.00 -13.82 16.20
N GLY A 93 -13.17 -14.64 15.53
CA GLY A 93 -13.34 -16.09 15.49
C GLY A 93 -12.49 -16.92 16.45
N ASN A 94 -13.09 -18.02 16.95
CA ASN A 94 -12.36 -19.13 17.59
C ASN A 94 -11.52 -19.92 16.56
N ARG A 95 -10.67 -20.86 17.03
CA ARG A 95 -9.77 -21.66 16.16
C ARG A 95 -10.46 -22.36 14.97
N TRP A 96 -11.73 -22.74 15.10
CA TRP A 96 -12.49 -23.41 14.04
C TRP A 96 -12.92 -22.45 12.93
N LEU A 97 -13.31 -21.22 13.28
CA LEU A 97 -13.62 -20.15 12.33
C LEU A 97 -12.40 -19.77 11.47
N ARG A 98 -11.22 -19.73 12.09
CA ARG A 98 -9.95 -19.49 11.37
C ARG A 98 -9.68 -20.56 10.30
N TRP A 99 -9.93 -21.82 10.64
CA TRP A 99 -9.76 -22.94 9.69
C TRP A 99 -10.80 -22.88 8.56
N LYS A 100 -12.08 -22.59 8.87
CA LYS A 100 -13.15 -22.45 7.88
C LYS A 100 -12.87 -21.30 6.90
N ALA A 101 -12.38 -20.15 7.38
CA ALA A 101 -11.99 -19.02 6.55
C ALA A 101 -10.85 -19.41 5.58
N PHE A 102 -9.83 -20.10 6.06
CA PHE A 102 -8.72 -20.58 5.23
C PHE A 102 -9.16 -21.58 4.14
N ALA A 103 -10.08 -22.50 4.49
CA ALA A 103 -10.62 -23.47 3.54
C ALA A 103 -11.44 -22.79 2.42
N ARG A 104 -12.29 -21.81 2.76
CA ARG A 104 -13.04 -21.03 1.77
C ARG A 104 -12.15 -20.16 0.90
N GLN A 105 -11.12 -19.54 1.48
CA GLN A 105 -10.12 -18.79 0.72
C GLN A 105 -9.46 -19.65 -0.36
N THR A 106 -9.09 -20.89 0.00
CA THR A 106 -8.49 -21.80 -0.98
C THR A 106 -9.47 -22.13 -2.11
N ALA A 107 -10.76 -22.30 -1.80
CA ALA A 107 -11.80 -22.56 -2.78
C ALA A 107 -12.07 -21.36 -3.71
N GLY A 108 -12.27 -20.15 -3.15
CA GLY A 108 -12.45 -18.91 -3.89
C GLY A 108 -11.23 -18.60 -4.77
N SER A 109 -10.03 -18.81 -4.24
CA SER A 109 -8.78 -18.62 -4.98
C SER A 109 -8.65 -19.51 -6.22
N ILE A 110 -9.06 -20.77 -6.09
CA ILE A 110 -9.05 -21.76 -7.17
C ILE A 110 -10.19 -21.47 -8.18
N GLY A 111 -11.38 -21.11 -7.69
CA GLY A 111 -12.55 -20.78 -8.51
C GLY A 111 -12.37 -19.50 -9.33
N GLY A 112 -11.92 -18.41 -8.71
CA GLY A 112 -11.63 -17.14 -9.37
C GLY A 112 -10.52 -17.27 -10.42
N TRP A 113 -9.49 -18.08 -10.15
CA TRP A 113 -8.42 -18.35 -11.13
C TRP A 113 -8.97 -19.12 -12.34
N ALA A 114 -9.78 -20.15 -12.10
CA ALA A 114 -10.38 -20.94 -13.17
C ALA A 114 -11.31 -20.07 -14.04
N ALA A 115 -12.15 -19.23 -13.42
CA ALA A 115 -13.04 -18.30 -14.11
C ALA A 115 -12.29 -17.25 -14.94
N SER A 116 -11.29 -16.59 -14.35
CA SER A 116 -10.42 -15.62 -15.01
C SER A 116 -9.78 -16.19 -16.27
N VAL A 117 -9.24 -17.42 -16.18
CA VAL A 117 -8.60 -18.10 -17.31
C VAL A 117 -9.62 -18.47 -18.41
N GLN A 118 -10.83 -18.88 -18.07
CA GLN A 118 -11.84 -19.23 -19.09
C GLN A 118 -12.40 -18.00 -19.81
N GLN A 119 -12.64 -16.91 -19.07
CA GLN A 119 -13.26 -15.69 -19.56
C GLN A 119 -12.31 -14.80 -20.38
N HIS A 120 -11.00 -14.84 -20.12
CA HIS A 120 -10.06 -13.86 -20.68
C HIS A 120 -8.94 -14.45 -21.55
N VAL A 121 -8.72 -15.77 -21.53
CA VAL A 121 -7.63 -16.42 -22.27
C VAL A 121 -8.18 -17.31 -23.36
N ARG A 122 -7.72 -17.14 -24.61
CA ARG A 122 -8.09 -18.04 -25.71
C ARG A 122 -7.29 -19.33 -25.63
N TRP A 123 -7.89 -20.45 -26.04
CA TRP A 123 -7.22 -21.77 -26.04
C TRP A 123 -5.91 -21.76 -26.85
N ARG A 124 -5.88 -21.01 -27.95
CA ARG A 124 -4.72 -20.88 -28.84
C ARG A 124 -3.54 -20.15 -28.19
N ASP A 125 -3.80 -19.29 -27.22
CA ASP A 125 -2.77 -18.43 -26.61
C ASP A 125 -2.15 -19.06 -25.35
N CYS A 126 -2.89 -19.92 -24.63
CA CYS A 126 -2.42 -20.65 -23.44
C CYS A 126 -3.21 -21.97 -23.19
N PRO A 127 -2.91 -23.06 -23.92
CA PRO A 127 -3.71 -24.30 -23.89
C PRO A 127 -3.62 -25.08 -22.58
N LEU A 128 -2.46 -25.05 -21.90
CA LEU A 128 -2.26 -25.74 -20.61
C LEU A 128 -3.07 -25.09 -19.48
N ALA A 129 -3.07 -23.76 -19.38
CA ALA A 129 -3.83 -23.03 -18.38
C ALA A 129 -5.35 -23.23 -18.57
N ARG A 130 -5.82 -23.21 -19.82
CA ARG A 130 -7.23 -23.49 -20.15
C ARG A 130 -7.64 -24.93 -19.87
N SER A 131 -6.76 -25.90 -20.14
CA SER A 131 -7.03 -27.32 -19.83
C SER A 131 -7.14 -27.55 -18.32
N LEU A 132 -6.23 -26.94 -17.53
CA LEU A 132 -6.21 -27.04 -16.07
C LEU A 132 -7.40 -26.33 -15.43
N SER A 133 -7.77 -25.14 -15.91
CA SER A 133 -9.00 -24.45 -15.50
C SER A 133 -10.27 -25.25 -15.87
N GLY A 134 -10.31 -25.86 -17.06
CA GLY A 134 -11.40 -26.74 -17.48
C GLY A 134 -11.56 -27.97 -16.58
N LEU A 135 -10.44 -28.55 -16.11
CA LEU A 135 -10.44 -29.65 -15.13
C LEU A 135 -10.90 -29.21 -13.74
N ILE A 136 -10.46 -28.04 -13.26
CA ILE A 136 -10.88 -27.47 -11.96
C ILE A 136 -12.38 -27.10 -11.97
N THR A 137 -12.85 -26.49 -13.05
CA THR A 137 -14.27 -26.18 -13.25
C THR A 137 -15.07 -27.47 -13.41
N GLY A 138 -14.54 -28.46 -14.12
CA GLY A 138 -15.12 -29.81 -14.24
C GLY A 138 -15.26 -30.52 -12.91
N ALA A 139 -14.25 -30.41 -12.02
CA ALA A 139 -14.32 -30.93 -10.66
C ALA A 139 -15.36 -30.17 -9.82
N GLY A 140 -15.40 -28.83 -9.89
CA GLY A 140 -16.43 -28.02 -9.22
C GLY A 140 -17.86 -28.32 -9.69
N ILE A 141 -18.04 -28.64 -10.97
CA ILE A 141 -19.31 -29.12 -11.56
C ILE A 141 -19.70 -30.49 -11.01
N LEU A 142 -18.74 -31.40 -10.84
CA LEU A 142 -18.98 -32.75 -10.32
C LEU A 142 -19.41 -32.75 -8.85
N PHE A 143 -18.94 -31.75 -8.07
CA PHE A 143 -19.26 -31.58 -6.65
C PHE A 143 -20.41 -30.58 -6.38
N GLY A 144 -21.06 -30.04 -7.42
CA GLY A 144 -22.23 -29.16 -7.29
C GLY A 144 -21.93 -27.73 -6.83
N ALA A 145 -20.67 -27.29 -6.88
CA ALA A 145 -20.22 -25.98 -6.41
C ALA A 145 -20.31 -24.85 -7.47
N VAL A 146 -20.72 -25.17 -8.71
CA VAL A 146 -20.88 -24.18 -9.79
C VAL A 146 -22.26 -24.36 -10.45
N PRO A 147 -23.20 -23.40 -10.28
CA PRO A 147 -24.52 -23.45 -10.89
C PRO A 147 -24.47 -23.60 -12.42
N ARG A 148 -25.56 -24.11 -13.01
CA ARG A 148 -25.63 -24.42 -14.45
C ARG A 148 -25.61 -23.15 -15.30
N GLU A 149 -26.11 -22.06 -14.73
CA GLU A 149 -26.24 -20.72 -15.31
C GLU A 149 -24.90 -19.97 -15.35
N VAL A 150 -24.03 -20.17 -14.35
CA VAL A 150 -22.69 -19.56 -14.28
C VAL A 150 -21.78 -20.12 -15.38
N ARG A 151 -21.95 -21.39 -15.77
CA ARG A 151 -21.14 -22.07 -16.81
C ARG A 151 -21.18 -21.40 -18.18
N GLU A 152 -22.31 -20.79 -18.57
CA GLU A 152 -22.43 -20.09 -19.86
C GLU A 152 -21.76 -18.72 -19.85
N HIS A 153 -21.50 -18.15 -18.67
CA HIS A 153 -20.86 -16.86 -18.47
C HIS A 153 -19.35 -16.97 -18.21
N LEU A 154 -18.85 -18.18 -17.92
CA LEU A 154 -17.43 -18.47 -17.79
C LEU A 154 -16.71 -18.65 -19.14
N GLN A 155 -17.45 -18.80 -20.25
CA GLN A 155 -16.87 -18.89 -21.58
C GLN A 155 -16.39 -17.51 -22.08
N TYR A 156 -15.23 -17.46 -22.74
CA TYR A 156 -14.71 -16.25 -23.38
C TYR A 156 -15.76 -15.62 -24.32
N GLY A 157 -16.20 -14.40 -23.98
CA GLY A 157 -17.20 -13.63 -24.72
C GLY A 157 -16.77 -12.18 -24.95
N SER A 158 -17.68 -11.33 -25.44
CA SER A 158 -17.44 -9.89 -25.59
C SER A 158 -17.14 -9.22 -24.24
N PHE A 159 -16.43 -8.10 -24.26
CA PHE A 159 -16.16 -7.27 -23.08
C PHE A 159 -17.46 -6.73 -22.48
N ARG A 160 -18.43 -6.42 -23.33
CA ARG A 160 -19.79 -6.09 -22.92
C ARG A 160 -20.42 -7.19 -22.07
N ARG A 161 -20.38 -8.45 -22.52
CA ARG A 161 -20.93 -9.60 -21.77
C ARG A 161 -20.20 -9.82 -20.44
N PHE A 162 -18.90 -9.56 -20.40
CA PHE A 162 -18.14 -9.52 -19.15
C PHE A 162 -18.66 -8.42 -18.21
N CYS A 163 -18.87 -7.19 -18.69
CA CYS A 163 -19.41 -6.12 -17.86
C CYS A 163 -20.83 -6.45 -17.35
N LEU A 164 -21.71 -6.99 -18.19
CA LEU A 164 -23.06 -7.41 -17.79
C LEU A 164 -23.06 -8.48 -16.69
N PHE A 165 -22.13 -9.45 -16.76
CA PHE A 165 -21.95 -10.42 -15.68
C PHE A 165 -21.56 -9.74 -14.37
N ASN A 166 -20.63 -8.78 -14.42
CA ASN A 166 -20.19 -8.09 -13.22
C ASN A 166 -21.29 -7.19 -12.63
N ILE A 167 -22.12 -6.53 -13.44
CA ILE A 167 -23.30 -5.80 -12.94
C ILE A 167 -24.19 -6.69 -12.04
N GLU A 168 -24.39 -7.96 -12.42
CA GLU A 168 -25.14 -8.92 -11.59
C GLU A 168 -24.35 -9.30 -10.33
N ALA A 169 -23.04 -9.55 -10.44
CA ALA A 169 -22.16 -9.87 -9.31
C ALA A 169 -22.13 -8.76 -8.25
N GLU A 170 -21.86 -7.52 -8.65
CA GLU A 170 -21.87 -6.32 -7.79
C GLU A 170 -23.22 -6.17 -7.07
N ARG A 171 -24.32 -6.45 -7.77
CA ARG A 171 -25.65 -6.40 -7.16
C ARG A 171 -25.85 -7.47 -6.08
N THR A 172 -25.28 -8.67 -6.24
CA THR A 172 -25.32 -9.71 -5.21
C THR A 172 -24.46 -9.35 -4.00
N ALA A 173 -23.26 -8.81 -4.22
CA ALA A 173 -22.38 -8.33 -3.17
C ALA A 173 -23.03 -7.18 -2.36
N TRP A 174 -23.61 -6.18 -3.05
CA TRP A 174 -24.36 -5.10 -2.42
C TRP A 174 -25.48 -5.60 -1.48
N MET A 175 -26.24 -6.62 -1.89
CA MET A 175 -27.29 -7.19 -1.04
C MET A 175 -26.72 -7.93 0.18
N CYS A 176 -25.63 -8.67 -0.01
CA CYS A 176 -24.93 -9.34 1.09
C CYS A 176 -24.50 -8.31 2.14
N TRP A 177 -23.82 -7.26 1.69
CA TRP A 177 -23.34 -6.18 2.55
C TRP A 177 -24.47 -5.38 3.19
N SER A 178 -25.58 -5.14 2.48
CA SER A 178 -26.78 -4.53 3.05
C SER A 178 -27.34 -5.35 4.21
N ARG A 179 -27.38 -6.68 4.08
CA ARG A 179 -27.83 -7.58 5.14
C ARG A 179 -26.86 -7.60 6.32
N ILE A 180 -25.56 -7.64 6.05
CA ILE A 180 -24.50 -7.54 7.08
C ILE A 180 -24.68 -6.25 7.88
N LEU A 181 -24.78 -5.10 7.22
CA LEU A 181 -24.97 -3.81 7.88
C LEU A 181 -26.25 -3.78 8.73
N ALA A 182 -27.38 -4.22 8.16
CA ALA A 182 -28.65 -4.26 8.90
C ALA A 182 -28.58 -5.14 10.17
N LEU A 183 -27.88 -6.28 10.10
CA LEU A 183 -27.65 -7.11 11.28
C LEU A 183 -26.71 -6.44 12.27
N ALA A 184 -25.61 -5.87 11.79
CA ALA A 184 -24.59 -5.23 12.61
C ALA A 184 -25.14 -4.03 13.40
N GLU A 185 -26.02 -3.21 12.79
CA GLU A 185 -26.67 -2.06 13.44
C GLU A 185 -27.55 -2.47 14.64
N THR A 186 -28.06 -3.71 14.65
CA THR A 186 -28.85 -4.23 15.78
C THR A 186 -28.00 -4.76 16.94
N GLN A 187 -26.68 -4.85 16.75
CA GLN A 187 -25.77 -5.42 17.75
C GLN A 187 -25.10 -4.30 18.57
N PRO A 188 -25.34 -4.24 19.90
CA PRO A 188 -24.80 -3.16 20.73
C PRO A 188 -23.28 -3.24 20.92
N ASP A 189 -22.67 -4.40 20.66
CA ASP A 189 -21.23 -4.63 20.78
C ASP A 189 -20.44 -4.37 19.48
N VAL A 190 -21.11 -3.94 18.41
CA VAL A 190 -20.44 -3.58 17.16
C VAL A 190 -19.97 -2.11 17.23
N PRO A 191 -18.65 -1.84 17.06
CA PRO A 191 -18.13 -0.48 17.07
C PRO A 191 -18.66 0.38 15.92
N THR A 192 -18.81 1.69 16.14
CA THR A 192 -19.26 2.63 15.09
C THR A 192 -18.34 2.64 13.87
N THR A 193 -17.02 2.52 14.07
CA THR A 193 -16.05 2.44 12.97
C THR A 193 -16.28 1.23 12.05
N LEU A 194 -16.70 0.10 12.62
CA LEU A 194 -17.03 -1.11 11.86
C LEU A 194 -18.30 -0.90 11.00
N LEU A 195 -19.29 -0.17 11.52
CA LEU A 195 -20.48 0.20 10.75
C LEU A 195 -20.16 1.18 9.62
N GLU A 196 -19.24 2.12 9.87
CA GLU A 196 -18.75 3.05 8.85
C GLU A 196 -18.03 2.30 7.72
N ASP A 197 -17.15 1.34 8.06
CA ASP A 197 -16.48 0.50 7.04
C ASP A 197 -17.48 -0.28 6.19
N PHE A 198 -18.53 -0.87 6.78
CA PHE A 198 -19.57 -1.57 6.00
C PHE A 198 -20.35 -0.63 5.09
N ARG A 199 -20.60 0.62 5.51
CA ARG A 199 -21.23 1.62 4.64
C ARG A 199 -20.31 2.05 3.50
N THR A 200 -19.01 2.16 3.75
CA THR A 200 -18.01 2.45 2.73
C THR A 200 -18.00 1.34 1.68
N ILE A 201 -17.87 0.08 2.11
CA ILE A 201 -17.88 -1.09 1.21
C ILE A 201 -19.17 -1.13 0.40
N LEU A 202 -20.33 -0.97 1.04
CA LEU A 202 -21.62 -0.92 0.33
C LEU A 202 -21.68 0.18 -0.75
N ALA A 203 -21.04 1.32 -0.49
CA ALA A 203 -20.95 2.41 -1.46
C ALA A 203 -19.92 2.12 -2.57
N ASP A 204 -18.90 1.29 -2.32
CA ASP A 204 -17.98 0.79 -3.34
C ASP A 204 -18.70 -0.17 -4.30
N GLU A 205 -19.48 -1.13 -3.80
CA GLU A 205 -20.30 -2.04 -4.63
C GLU A 205 -21.22 -1.27 -5.61
N ASP A 206 -21.86 -0.19 -5.14
CA ASP A 206 -22.70 0.66 -5.99
C ASP A 206 -21.86 1.40 -7.05
N ARG A 207 -20.66 1.88 -6.69
CA ARG A 207 -19.74 2.51 -7.65
C ARG A 207 -19.31 1.51 -8.73
N HIS A 208 -18.95 0.29 -8.35
CA HIS A 208 -18.53 -0.75 -9.29
C HIS A 208 -19.68 -1.16 -10.20
N HIS A 209 -20.89 -1.35 -9.66
CA HIS A 209 -22.09 -1.62 -10.45
C HIS A 209 -22.29 -0.56 -11.55
N ARG A 210 -22.27 0.72 -11.17
CA ARG A 210 -22.43 1.85 -12.13
C ARG A 210 -21.29 1.89 -13.14
N LEU A 211 -20.05 1.62 -12.71
CA LEU A 211 -18.90 1.55 -13.61
C LEU A 211 -19.09 0.47 -14.67
N PHE A 212 -19.44 -0.75 -14.28
CA PHE A 212 -19.67 -1.83 -15.24
C PHE A 212 -20.87 -1.56 -16.15
N ALA A 213 -21.92 -0.91 -15.66
CA ALA A 213 -23.04 -0.46 -16.49
C ALA A 213 -22.58 0.53 -17.58
N ILE A 214 -21.80 1.56 -17.20
CA ILE A 214 -21.21 2.51 -18.15
C ILE A 214 -20.37 1.78 -19.20
N LEU A 215 -19.49 0.87 -18.77
CA LEU A 215 -18.62 0.13 -19.68
C LEU A 215 -19.40 -0.81 -20.62
N ALA A 216 -20.49 -1.42 -20.15
CA ALA A 216 -21.36 -2.27 -20.95
C ALA A 216 -22.17 -1.49 -22.00
N GLU A 217 -22.48 -0.22 -21.73
CA GLU A 217 -23.12 0.69 -22.69
C GLU A 217 -22.14 1.27 -23.70
N CYS A 218 -20.89 1.51 -23.27
CA CYS A 218 -19.89 2.20 -24.08
C CYS A 218 -19.13 1.27 -25.03
N VAL A 219 -19.15 -0.05 -24.81
CA VAL A 219 -18.46 -1.04 -25.63
C VAL A 219 -19.47 -2.02 -26.23
N ASP A 220 -19.41 -2.26 -27.53
CA ASP A 220 -20.31 -3.18 -28.25
C ASP A 220 -19.88 -4.66 -28.14
N GLU A 221 -20.63 -5.55 -28.82
CA GLU A 221 -20.35 -7.00 -28.82
C GLU A 221 -19.06 -7.35 -29.58
N GLU A 222 -18.64 -6.50 -30.52
CA GLU A 222 -17.41 -6.61 -31.29
C GLU A 222 -16.18 -6.04 -30.56
N ASN A 223 -16.35 -5.54 -29.33
CA ASN A 223 -15.32 -4.89 -28.50
C ASN A 223 -14.80 -3.56 -29.06
N ARG A 224 -15.64 -2.83 -29.80
CA ARG A 224 -15.41 -1.46 -30.24
C ARG A 224 -16.21 -0.49 -29.38
N LEU A 225 -15.92 0.80 -29.49
CA LEU A 225 -16.80 1.80 -28.89
C LEU A 225 -18.16 1.76 -29.58
N ALA A 226 -19.23 1.79 -28.78
CA ALA A 226 -20.58 1.87 -29.28
C ALA A 226 -20.80 3.18 -30.09
N GLU A 227 -21.79 3.16 -30.97
CA GLU A 227 -22.10 4.31 -31.84
C GLU A 227 -22.37 5.58 -31.02
N GLY A 228 -21.73 6.69 -31.42
CA GLY A 228 -21.85 7.98 -30.74
C GLY A 228 -21.03 8.13 -29.47
N ILE A 229 -20.33 7.08 -29.02
CA ILE A 229 -19.43 7.15 -27.86
C ILE A 229 -18.04 7.64 -28.30
N THR A 230 -17.57 8.70 -27.65
CA THR A 230 -16.21 9.24 -27.82
C THR A 230 -15.37 8.95 -26.56
N PRO A 231 -14.03 9.02 -26.65
CA PRO A 231 -13.17 8.90 -25.47
C PRO A 231 -13.51 9.93 -24.37
N GLN A 232 -13.86 11.16 -24.78
CA GLN A 232 -14.26 12.24 -23.87
C GLN A 232 -15.57 11.90 -23.16
N LEU A 233 -16.60 11.45 -23.90
CA LEU A 233 -17.87 11.06 -23.31
C LEU A 233 -17.72 9.86 -22.36
N LEU A 234 -16.85 8.90 -22.70
CA LEU A 234 -16.53 7.79 -21.79
C LEU A 234 -15.89 8.30 -20.49
N ALA A 235 -14.89 9.19 -20.58
CA ALA A 235 -14.25 9.77 -19.41
C ALA A 235 -15.24 10.59 -18.55
N GLU A 236 -16.11 11.38 -19.18
CA GLU A 236 -17.18 12.13 -18.51
C GLU A 236 -18.13 11.18 -17.77
N ARG A 237 -18.58 10.10 -18.41
CA ARG A 237 -19.44 9.09 -17.75
C ARG A 237 -18.73 8.44 -16.56
N ILE A 238 -17.48 7.98 -16.72
CA ILE A 238 -16.70 7.39 -15.62
C ILE A 238 -16.50 8.40 -14.48
N SER A 239 -16.33 9.69 -14.78
CA SER A 239 -16.17 10.75 -13.75
C SER A 239 -17.38 10.83 -12.80
N THR A 240 -18.59 10.51 -13.29
CA THR A 240 -19.81 10.46 -12.45
C THR A 240 -19.78 9.34 -11.42
N VAL A 241 -18.95 8.31 -11.65
CA VAL A 241 -18.69 7.25 -10.68
C VAL A 241 -17.69 7.73 -9.63
N GLY A 242 -16.61 8.35 -10.08
CA GLY A 242 -15.65 9.05 -9.24
C GLY A 242 -14.29 9.27 -9.93
N GLU A 243 -13.61 10.36 -9.59
CA GLU A 243 -12.38 10.79 -10.28
C GLU A 243 -11.21 9.80 -10.19
N PHE A 244 -11.18 8.92 -9.18
CA PHE A 244 -10.09 7.94 -9.04
C PHE A 244 -10.14 6.84 -10.10
N PHE A 245 -11.33 6.53 -10.63
CA PHE A 245 -11.49 5.62 -11.77
C PHE A 245 -10.96 6.21 -13.09
N LEU A 246 -10.55 7.48 -13.08
CA LEU A 246 -9.90 8.13 -14.20
C LEU A 246 -8.39 8.20 -14.02
N PRO A 247 -7.62 8.08 -15.13
CA PRO A 247 -6.21 8.44 -15.16
C PRO A 247 -6.03 9.89 -14.69
N ARG A 248 -4.86 10.20 -14.09
CA ARG A 248 -4.58 11.53 -13.51
C ARG A 248 -4.89 12.69 -14.46
N SER A 249 -4.61 12.54 -15.76
CA SER A 249 -4.84 13.57 -16.78
C SER A 249 -6.31 13.95 -16.98
N HIS A 250 -7.25 13.14 -16.50
CA HIS A 250 -8.69 13.36 -16.63
C HIS A 250 -9.37 13.74 -15.30
N ARG A 251 -8.60 13.94 -14.22
CA ARG A 251 -9.14 14.29 -12.90
C ARG A 251 -9.29 15.81 -12.74
N GLY A 252 -10.23 16.24 -11.91
CA GLY A 252 -10.37 17.63 -11.51
C GLY A 252 -9.16 18.15 -10.73
N ALA A 253 -9.02 19.47 -10.67
CA ALA A 253 -7.87 20.15 -10.06
C ALA A 253 -7.62 19.73 -8.60
N SER A 254 -8.66 19.56 -7.78
CA SER A 254 -8.50 19.18 -6.36
C SER A 254 -7.79 17.83 -6.15
N VAL A 255 -7.99 16.86 -7.05
CA VAL A 255 -7.32 15.55 -6.98
C VAL A 255 -6.03 15.55 -7.79
N ALA A 256 -5.99 16.31 -8.89
CA ALA A 256 -4.81 16.46 -9.74
C ALA A 256 -3.71 17.35 -9.11
N ASP A 257 -4.01 18.15 -8.08
CA ASP A 257 -3.05 19.01 -7.39
C ASP A 257 -2.25 18.28 -6.30
N ASN A 258 -2.51 16.98 -6.06
CA ASN A 258 -1.69 16.19 -5.15
C ASN A 258 -0.23 16.15 -5.67
N PRO A 259 0.79 16.52 -4.87
CA PRO A 259 2.19 16.56 -5.32
C PRO A 259 2.72 15.22 -5.82
N LEU A 260 2.21 14.11 -5.27
CA LEU A 260 2.63 12.78 -5.68
C LEU A 260 2.14 12.48 -7.10
N GLY A 261 2.99 11.89 -7.93
CA GLY A 261 2.66 11.54 -9.32
C GLY A 261 2.59 12.74 -10.27
N ALA A 262 2.89 13.95 -9.80
CA ALA A 262 2.94 15.16 -10.63
C ALA A 262 4.19 15.18 -11.53
N GLY A 263 5.28 14.53 -11.10
CA GLY A 263 6.59 14.62 -11.72
C GLY A 263 7.38 15.84 -11.26
N GLY A 264 8.11 16.46 -12.19
CA GLY A 264 9.00 17.58 -11.90
C GLY A 264 10.46 17.17 -11.74
N VAL A 265 11.24 18.06 -11.16
CA VAL A 265 12.70 17.91 -11.08
C VAL A 265 13.08 17.09 -9.84
N VAL A 266 13.80 15.99 -10.05
CA VAL A 266 14.52 15.27 -9.00
C VAL A 266 15.96 15.74 -9.01
N ARG A 267 16.35 16.46 -7.96
CA ARG A 267 17.73 16.92 -7.76
C ARG A 267 18.55 15.82 -7.11
N VAL A 268 19.72 15.56 -7.69
CA VAL A 268 20.70 14.62 -7.14
C VAL A 268 22.02 15.35 -6.98
N ILE A 269 22.61 15.30 -5.79
CA ILE A 269 23.95 15.82 -5.57
C ILE A 269 24.86 14.67 -5.14
N GLY A 270 25.95 14.51 -5.89
CA GLY A 270 27.06 13.62 -5.56
C GLY A 270 28.17 14.36 -4.84
N GLY A 271 28.83 13.67 -3.92
CA GLY A 271 30.09 14.09 -3.29
C GLY A 271 31.17 13.02 -3.41
N THR A 272 32.35 13.32 -2.88
CA THR A 272 33.51 12.40 -2.92
C THR A 272 33.97 11.98 -1.53
N THR A 273 33.81 12.87 -0.54
CA THR A 273 34.30 12.66 0.83
C THR A 273 33.17 12.84 1.86
N ALA A 274 33.38 12.37 3.09
CA ALA A 274 32.40 12.54 4.16
C ALA A 274 32.18 14.01 4.55
N ASP A 275 33.24 14.82 4.52
CA ASP A 275 33.24 16.21 5.01
C ASP A 275 32.39 17.15 4.13
N GLU A 276 32.21 16.80 2.85
CA GLU A 276 31.39 17.56 1.90
C GLU A 276 29.87 17.45 2.19
N LYS A 277 29.45 16.48 3.02
CA LYS A 277 28.04 16.14 3.25
C LYS A 277 27.15 17.34 3.58
N ARG A 278 27.54 18.15 4.58
CA ARG A 278 26.74 19.30 5.04
C ARG A 278 26.66 20.42 4.00
N PRO A 279 27.79 20.91 3.43
CA PRO A 279 27.75 21.89 2.34
C PRO A 279 26.93 21.43 1.14
N LEU A 280 27.08 20.17 0.71
CA LEU A 280 26.33 19.60 -0.40
C LEU A 280 24.84 19.48 -0.11
N PHE A 281 24.47 19.12 1.13
CA PHE A 281 23.07 19.09 1.54
C PHE A 281 22.45 20.49 1.55
N ARG A 282 23.13 21.51 2.08
CA ARG A 282 22.63 22.90 2.00
C ARG A 282 22.45 23.35 0.55
N ARG A 283 23.40 23.01 -0.33
CA ARG A 283 23.26 23.27 -1.78
C ARG A 283 22.04 22.55 -2.37
N LEU A 284 21.81 21.29 -1.99
CA LEU A 284 20.66 20.51 -2.45
C LEU A 284 19.34 21.19 -2.10
N LEU A 285 19.18 21.64 -0.85
CA LEU A 285 17.96 22.31 -0.39
C LEU A 285 17.66 23.58 -1.19
N ASN A 286 18.70 24.37 -1.48
CA ASN A 286 18.57 25.59 -2.29
C ASN A 286 18.23 25.28 -3.75
N GLU A 287 18.87 24.29 -4.38
CA GLU A 287 18.66 23.95 -5.79
C GLU A 287 17.36 23.16 -6.06
N ALA A 288 16.80 22.52 -5.02
CA ALA A 288 15.57 21.74 -5.07
C ALA A 288 14.31 22.56 -4.76
N ALA A 289 14.41 23.88 -4.76
CA ALA A 289 13.30 24.81 -4.61
C ALA A 289 12.57 24.79 -3.24
N LEU A 290 13.28 24.44 -2.15
CA LEU A 290 12.69 24.48 -0.81
C LEU A 290 12.23 25.90 -0.44
N THR A 291 13.01 26.93 -0.80
CA THR A 291 12.71 28.34 -0.53
C THR A 291 11.43 28.79 -1.23
N GLU A 292 11.30 28.47 -2.52
CA GLU A 292 10.12 28.76 -3.33
C GLU A 292 8.89 28.03 -2.78
N LEU A 293 9.06 26.77 -2.34
CA LEU A 293 8.01 25.99 -1.71
C LEU A 293 7.53 26.65 -0.42
N ILE A 294 8.43 27.12 0.46
CA ILE A 294 8.04 27.84 1.69
C ILE A 294 7.21 29.09 1.34
N ALA A 295 7.65 29.88 0.35
CA ALA A 295 6.92 31.05 -0.09
C ALA A 295 5.54 30.70 -0.69
N GLU A 296 5.44 29.61 -1.44
CA GLU A 296 4.18 29.08 -1.94
C GLU A 296 3.24 28.65 -0.80
N ARG A 297 3.77 27.96 0.21
CA ARG A 297 2.98 27.55 1.39
C ARG A 297 2.49 28.76 2.17
N CYS A 298 3.31 29.80 2.34
CA CYS A 298 2.88 31.06 2.95
C CYS A 298 1.67 31.66 2.22
N ARG A 299 1.72 31.73 0.88
CA ARG A 299 0.60 32.23 0.06
C ARG A 299 -0.64 31.35 0.17
N LYS A 300 -0.49 30.02 0.04
CA LYS A 300 -1.61 29.07 0.06
C LYS A 300 -2.32 29.02 1.43
N THR A 301 -1.58 29.20 2.52
CA THR A 301 -2.12 29.16 3.88
C THR A 301 -2.48 30.53 4.44
N ASN A 302 -2.14 31.61 3.72
CA ASN A 302 -2.25 32.99 4.19
C ASN A 302 -1.57 33.21 5.55
N LYS A 303 -0.38 32.61 5.72
CA LYS A 303 0.44 32.71 6.94
C LYS A 303 1.83 33.21 6.59
N PRO A 304 2.47 34.05 7.43
CA PRO A 304 3.89 34.32 7.31
C PRO A 304 4.72 33.07 7.62
N ALA A 305 5.96 33.01 7.13
CA ALA A 305 6.86 31.86 7.34
C ALA A 305 7.04 31.52 8.84
N SER A 306 7.07 32.53 9.72
CA SER A 306 7.18 32.37 11.17
C SER A 306 6.04 31.60 11.81
N GLU A 307 4.87 31.56 11.18
CA GLU A 307 3.67 30.87 11.66
C GLU A 307 3.41 29.55 10.92
N LEU A 308 4.22 29.20 9.91
CA LEU A 308 4.11 27.92 9.24
C LEU A 308 4.52 26.79 10.19
N ARG A 309 3.60 25.86 10.41
CA ARG A 309 3.90 24.60 11.12
C ARG A 309 4.57 23.64 10.14
N VAL A 310 5.85 23.35 10.37
CA VAL A 310 6.64 22.44 9.54
C VAL A 310 6.76 21.08 10.23
N ALA A 311 6.33 20.03 9.54
CA ALA A 311 6.49 18.65 9.98
C ALA A 311 7.54 17.92 9.13
N ILE A 312 8.53 17.31 9.77
CA ILE A 312 9.57 16.50 9.14
C ILE A 312 9.39 15.06 9.61
N LYS A 313 8.86 14.18 8.76
CA LYS A 313 8.82 12.74 9.06
C LYS A 313 10.15 12.11 8.70
N THR A 314 10.78 11.47 9.67
CA THR A 314 12.09 10.79 9.53
C THR A 314 11.98 9.31 9.89
N ASN A 315 13.09 8.57 9.79
CA ASN A 315 13.22 7.21 10.29
C ASN A 315 14.48 7.07 11.15
N PHE A 316 14.30 6.97 12.46
CA PHE A 316 15.35 6.60 13.42
C PHE A 316 14.90 5.54 14.42
N MET A 317 13.61 5.22 14.47
CA MET A 317 13.05 4.24 15.41
C MET A 317 13.48 2.80 15.10
N MET A 318 14.03 2.52 13.91
CA MET A 318 14.65 1.23 13.60
C MET A 318 16.03 1.04 14.24
N GLY A 319 16.61 2.06 14.87
CA GLY A 319 17.93 1.98 15.50
C GLY A 319 17.94 1.08 16.72
N THR A 320 18.85 0.10 16.74
CA THR A 320 18.97 -0.86 17.85
C THR A 320 20.29 -0.79 18.61
N HIS A 321 21.34 -0.20 18.02
CA HIS A 321 22.67 -0.09 18.62
C HIS A 321 23.46 1.03 17.96
N GLN A 322 24.28 1.78 18.70
CA GLN A 322 25.11 2.88 18.17
C GLN A 322 26.14 2.47 17.10
N THR A 323 26.42 1.17 16.96
CA THR A 323 27.41 0.65 16.01
C THR A 323 26.79 0.23 14.68
N ASP A 324 25.46 0.23 14.56
CA ASP A 324 24.72 0.05 13.32
C ASP A 324 23.81 1.25 13.09
N ARG A 325 24.30 2.20 12.30
CA ARG A 325 23.59 3.44 11.97
C ARG A 325 23.12 3.47 10.52
N ALA A 326 23.23 2.35 9.80
CA ALA A 326 22.93 2.28 8.37
C ALA A 326 21.44 2.51 8.04
N HIS A 327 20.58 2.37 9.03
CA HIS A 327 19.12 2.54 8.91
C HIS A 327 18.65 3.91 9.35
N LEU A 328 19.57 4.70 9.91
CA LEU A 328 19.27 5.96 10.54
C LEU A 328 19.59 7.08 9.57
N ILE A 329 18.70 8.06 9.51
CA ILE A 329 19.01 9.33 8.85
C ILE A 329 20.06 10.04 9.67
N ASP A 330 21.08 10.59 9.00
CA ASP A 330 22.11 11.30 9.74
C ASP A 330 21.53 12.50 10.49
N ARG A 331 21.78 12.54 11.81
CA ARG A 331 21.33 13.64 12.68
C ARG A 331 21.86 15.00 12.24
N GLU A 332 23.04 15.04 11.61
CA GLU A 332 23.64 16.27 11.11
C GLU A 332 22.80 16.86 9.97
N LEU A 333 22.21 16.00 9.12
CA LEU A 333 21.36 16.44 8.03
C LEU A 333 20.00 16.95 8.54
N ILE A 334 19.46 16.32 9.59
CA ILE A 334 18.22 16.82 10.23
C ILE A 334 18.45 18.18 10.90
N ALA A 335 19.58 18.33 11.60
CA ALA A 335 19.96 19.62 12.19
C ALA A 335 20.15 20.70 11.12
N GLU A 336 20.86 20.38 10.03
CA GLU A 336 21.09 21.29 8.91
C GLU A 336 19.76 21.70 8.22
N LEU A 337 18.85 20.76 8.02
CA LEU A 337 17.51 21.05 7.48
C LEU A 337 16.75 22.02 8.39
N ALA A 338 16.78 21.80 9.70
CA ALA A 338 16.12 22.68 10.66
C ALA A 338 16.75 24.08 10.69
N ASP A 339 18.08 24.19 10.62
CA ASP A 339 18.77 25.48 10.53
C ASP A 339 18.37 26.23 9.25
N VAL A 340 18.35 25.57 8.08
CA VAL A 340 17.91 26.18 6.82
C VAL A 340 16.45 26.64 6.89
N LEU A 341 15.55 25.85 7.49
CA LEU A 341 14.16 26.27 7.71
C LEU A 341 14.06 27.52 8.60
N HIS A 342 14.86 27.59 9.68
CA HIS A 342 14.92 28.76 10.56
C HIS A 342 15.51 30.00 9.89
N GLU A 343 16.51 29.83 9.02
CA GLU A 343 17.08 30.89 8.17
C GLU A 343 16.01 31.49 7.25
N HIS A 344 15.08 30.65 6.76
CA HIS A 344 13.92 31.07 5.97
C HIS A 344 12.71 31.53 6.80
N GLY A 345 12.90 31.67 8.12
CA GLY A 345 11.90 32.23 9.02
C GLY A 345 10.91 31.22 9.62
N CYS A 346 10.94 29.94 9.23
CA CYS A 346 10.09 28.91 9.84
C CYS A 346 10.54 28.65 11.29
N ARG A 347 9.68 28.97 12.27
CA ARG A 347 9.99 28.82 13.71
C ARG A 347 9.40 27.55 14.32
N GLU A 348 8.24 27.12 13.83
CA GLU A 348 7.52 25.95 14.33
C GLU A 348 7.93 24.69 13.56
N VAL A 349 9.09 24.11 13.91
CA VAL A 349 9.62 22.89 13.27
C VAL A 349 9.45 21.68 14.20
N ALA A 350 8.80 20.63 13.71
CA ALA A 350 8.61 19.37 14.40
C ALA A 350 9.26 18.22 13.63
N VAL A 351 10.09 17.43 14.31
CA VAL A 351 10.65 16.17 13.80
C VAL A 351 9.84 15.03 14.37
N LEU A 352 9.22 14.27 13.48
CA LEU A 352 8.22 13.27 13.81
C LEU A 352 8.81 11.87 13.65
N GLU A 353 8.49 11.01 14.61
CA GLU A 353 8.64 9.57 14.48
C GLU A 353 7.48 8.85 15.15
N ASN A 354 7.33 7.56 14.83
CA ASN A 354 6.37 6.69 15.50
C ASN A 354 7.09 5.45 16.05
N ARG A 355 6.55 4.91 17.14
CA ARG A 355 7.00 3.62 17.67
C ARG A 355 6.80 2.53 16.63
N ASN A 356 7.66 1.53 16.68
CA ASN A 356 7.61 0.37 15.82
C ASN A 356 7.60 -0.91 16.67
N ILE A 357 7.51 -2.06 15.99
CA ILE A 357 7.37 -3.38 16.60
C ILE A 357 8.42 -3.73 17.68
N TYR A 358 9.57 -3.04 17.73
CA TYR A 358 10.57 -3.30 18.76
C TYR A 358 10.11 -2.91 20.17
N ASP A 359 9.18 -1.96 20.30
CA ASP A 359 8.58 -1.58 21.59
C ASP A 359 7.74 -2.70 22.22
N SER A 360 7.31 -3.68 21.42
CA SER A 360 6.58 -4.87 21.89
C SER A 360 7.49 -5.92 22.51
N PHE A 361 8.81 -5.78 22.36
CA PHE A 361 9.81 -6.72 22.87
C PHE A 361 10.80 -6.10 23.85
N HIS A 362 11.02 -4.78 23.75
CA HIS A 362 12.00 -4.05 24.54
C HIS A 362 11.39 -2.79 25.16
N SER A 363 11.72 -2.54 26.42
CA SER A 363 11.45 -1.27 27.09
C SER A 363 12.44 -0.19 26.63
N GLY A 364 12.18 1.07 26.99
CA GLY A 364 13.03 2.21 26.62
C GLY A 364 12.88 2.63 25.15
N ARG A 365 11.78 2.24 24.49
CA ARG A 365 11.56 2.40 23.04
C ARG A 365 10.55 3.49 22.70
N THR A 366 10.28 4.44 23.59
CA THR A 366 9.53 5.65 23.20
C THR A 366 10.37 6.48 22.23
N VAL A 367 9.72 7.33 21.42
CA VAL A 367 10.43 8.17 20.44
C VAL A 367 11.47 9.05 21.13
N ARG A 368 11.14 9.60 22.30
CA ARG A 368 12.04 10.45 23.10
C ARG A 368 13.29 9.70 23.59
N GLU A 369 13.13 8.47 24.08
CA GLU A 369 14.25 7.67 24.59
C GLU A 369 15.21 7.27 23.48
N VAL A 370 14.68 6.81 22.34
CA VAL A 370 15.50 6.45 21.17
C VAL A 370 16.20 7.69 20.60
N ALA A 371 15.49 8.81 20.50
CA ALA A 371 16.06 10.08 20.05
C ALA A 371 17.24 10.52 20.93
N ARG A 372 17.10 10.45 22.26
CA ARG A 372 18.18 10.74 23.21
C ARG A 372 19.38 9.82 23.03
N TYR A 373 19.14 8.51 22.89
CA TYR A 373 20.20 7.51 22.74
C TYR A 373 21.06 7.72 21.47
N PHE A 374 20.45 8.18 20.38
CA PHE A 374 21.16 8.48 19.12
C PHE A 374 21.53 9.96 18.93
N GLY A 375 21.10 10.85 19.84
CA GLY A 375 21.39 12.28 19.82
C GLY A 375 20.63 13.06 18.75
N TYR A 376 19.31 12.85 18.65
CA TYR A 376 18.39 13.63 17.81
C TYR A 376 17.71 14.78 18.58
N GLU A 377 18.24 15.20 19.73
CA GLU A 377 17.72 16.35 20.46
C GLU A 377 18.35 17.64 19.90
N SER A 378 17.54 18.68 19.70
CA SER A 378 17.98 19.98 19.18
C SER A 378 17.06 21.10 19.67
N PRO A 379 17.56 22.32 19.93
CA PRO A 379 16.71 23.48 20.22
C PRO A 379 15.99 24.02 18.97
N ARG A 380 16.36 23.56 17.77
CA ARG A 380 15.79 24.05 16.50
C ARG A 380 14.50 23.36 16.09
N TYR A 381 14.15 22.25 16.74
CA TYR A 381 12.91 21.54 16.48
C TYR A 381 12.42 20.82 17.74
N ARG A 382 11.12 20.56 17.80
CA ARG A 382 10.54 19.66 18.81
C ARG A 382 10.49 18.24 18.26
N LEU A 383 10.76 17.25 19.12
CA LEU A 383 10.53 15.84 18.82
C LEU A 383 9.09 15.48 19.14
N VAL A 384 8.46 14.69 18.27
CA VAL A 384 7.06 14.29 18.41
C VAL A 384 6.92 12.77 18.28
N ASP A 385 6.28 12.16 19.27
CA ASP A 385 5.87 10.76 19.23
C ASP A 385 4.47 10.68 18.61
N LEU A 386 4.38 10.30 17.34
CA LEU A 386 3.11 10.20 16.64
C LEU A 386 2.19 9.14 17.23
N PHE A 387 2.73 8.18 18.01
CA PHE A 387 1.91 7.21 18.73
C PHE A 387 0.98 7.89 19.75
N GLU A 388 1.45 8.97 20.38
CA GLU A 388 0.75 9.64 21.49
C GLU A 388 -0.25 10.72 21.02
N GLU A 389 -0.17 11.15 19.76
CA GLU A 389 -1.02 12.20 19.18
C GLU A 389 -1.89 11.72 18.01
N GLN A 390 -2.28 10.44 18.01
CA GLN A 390 -3.25 9.92 17.04
C GLN A 390 -4.62 10.59 17.25
N VAL A 391 -5.17 11.14 16.17
CA VAL A 391 -6.51 11.74 16.16
C VAL A 391 -7.39 11.02 15.15
N PRO A 392 -8.70 10.85 15.43
CA PRO A 392 -9.62 10.27 14.47
C PRO A 392 -9.63 11.05 13.15
N HIS A 393 -9.69 10.33 12.04
CA HIS A 393 -9.83 10.90 10.70
C HIS A 393 -10.61 9.95 9.80
N HIS A 394 -11.58 10.50 9.07
CA HIS A 394 -12.33 9.77 8.08
C HIS A 394 -11.71 10.01 6.71
N PHE A 395 -11.11 8.97 6.14
CA PHE A 395 -10.52 9.04 4.80
C PHE A 395 -11.63 8.93 3.76
N GLY A 396 -11.53 9.73 2.69
CA GLY A 396 -12.55 9.74 1.64
C GLY A 396 -12.68 8.42 0.86
N ARG A 397 -11.73 7.49 1.03
CA ARG A 397 -11.69 6.17 0.37
C ARG A 397 -10.92 5.16 1.21
N GLY A 398 -11.17 3.88 0.97
CA GLY A 398 -10.53 2.74 1.64
C GLY A 398 -11.11 2.46 3.03
N VAL A 399 -10.74 1.31 3.59
CA VAL A 399 -11.23 0.82 4.90
C VAL A 399 -10.09 0.40 5.81
N GLY A 400 -10.34 0.36 7.13
CA GLY A 400 -9.39 -0.17 8.12
C GLY A 400 -8.26 0.78 8.55
N GLN A 401 -8.34 2.07 8.23
CA GLN A 401 -7.51 3.14 8.78
C GLN A 401 -8.42 4.27 9.25
N HIS A 402 -8.29 4.67 10.53
CA HIS A 402 -9.24 5.59 11.17
C HIS A 402 -8.56 6.73 11.93
N SER A 403 -7.23 6.82 11.84
CA SER A 403 -6.49 7.85 12.54
C SER A 403 -5.29 8.36 11.74
N VAL A 404 -4.81 9.51 12.16
CA VAL A 404 -3.60 10.16 11.66
C VAL A 404 -2.92 10.90 12.81
N GLY A 405 -1.61 10.99 12.80
CA GLY A 405 -0.85 11.82 13.75
C GLY A 405 -1.19 13.29 13.58
N GLN A 406 -1.62 13.93 14.67
CA GLN A 406 -2.13 15.30 14.64
C GLN A 406 -1.12 16.30 14.07
N THR A 407 0.15 16.23 14.47
CA THR A 407 1.15 17.18 13.99
C THR A 407 1.36 17.06 12.48
N TRP A 408 1.28 15.87 11.89
CA TRP A 408 1.37 15.70 10.42
C TRP A 408 0.14 16.24 9.71
N ARG A 409 -1.06 15.92 10.24
CA ARG A 409 -2.34 16.37 9.68
C ARG A 409 -2.41 17.88 9.60
N ASP A 410 -2.05 18.54 10.70
CA ASP A 410 -2.24 19.98 10.88
C ASP A 410 -1.07 20.81 10.30
N ALA A 411 0.00 20.17 9.79
CA ALA A 411 1.16 20.86 9.26
C ALA A 411 0.87 21.67 7.98
N ASP A 412 1.42 22.87 7.92
CA ASP A 412 1.31 23.77 6.76
C ASP A 412 2.35 23.41 5.68
N LEU A 413 3.49 22.85 6.09
CA LEU A 413 4.54 22.29 5.25
C LEU A 413 4.93 20.91 5.78
N ARG A 414 5.02 19.92 4.87
CA ARG A 414 5.25 18.51 5.20
C ARG A 414 6.45 18.01 4.42
N ILE A 415 7.46 17.54 5.13
CA ILE A 415 8.70 17.04 4.54
C ILE A 415 8.84 15.57 4.93
N THR A 416 8.99 14.70 3.93
CA THR A 416 9.51 13.34 4.17
C THR A 416 11.01 13.36 4.01
N PHE A 417 11.73 12.84 4.99
CA PHE A 417 13.16 12.62 4.89
C PHE A 417 13.38 11.13 5.10
N GLY A 418 13.80 10.42 4.06
CA GLY A 418 14.05 8.98 4.10
C GLY A 418 15.54 8.62 4.13
N LYS A 419 15.81 7.36 4.45
CA LYS A 419 17.13 6.73 4.34
C LYS A 419 17.12 5.70 3.21
N MET A 420 18.10 5.76 2.30
CA MET A 420 18.20 4.78 1.21
C MET A 420 18.53 3.39 1.75
N ARG A 421 17.62 2.44 1.54
CA ARG A 421 17.79 1.04 1.95
C ARG A 421 17.17 0.07 0.95
N SER A 422 17.69 -1.14 0.88
CA SER A 422 17.01 -2.25 0.21
C SER A 422 15.96 -2.90 1.11
N HIS A 423 14.97 -3.54 0.50
CA HIS A 423 13.90 -4.26 1.19
C HIS A 423 13.67 -5.63 0.52
N PRO A 424 13.51 -6.74 1.27
CA PRO A 424 13.39 -8.08 0.68
C PRO A 424 12.14 -8.28 -0.19
N VAL A 425 11.05 -7.58 0.14
CA VAL A 425 9.76 -7.62 -0.57
C VAL A 425 9.61 -6.47 -1.56
N GLU A 426 9.67 -5.23 -1.06
CA GLU A 426 9.56 -4.02 -1.89
C GLU A 426 10.76 -3.69 -2.79
N MET A 427 11.85 -4.47 -2.75
CA MET A 427 13.17 -4.15 -3.32
C MET A 427 13.87 -2.95 -2.68
N VAL A 428 13.13 -1.90 -2.36
CA VAL A 428 13.63 -0.62 -1.84
C VAL A 428 12.79 -0.16 -0.65
N TYR A 429 13.40 0.61 0.24
CA TYR A 429 12.72 1.33 1.32
C TYR A 429 13.29 2.74 1.36
N LEU A 430 12.50 3.70 0.89
CA LEU A 430 12.95 5.05 0.53
C LEU A 430 12.11 6.14 1.22
N SER A 431 11.79 7.24 0.54
CA SER A 431 11.14 8.41 1.13
C SER A 431 9.65 8.19 1.38
N MET A 432 8.92 7.49 0.51
CA MET A 432 7.51 7.17 0.74
C MET A 432 7.34 6.13 1.85
N ALA A 433 8.19 5.10 1.88
CA ALA A 433 8.13 4.09 2.93
C ALA A 433 8.38 4.70 4.33
N THR A 434 9.09 5.82 4.43
CA THR A 434 9.29 6.54 5.70
C THR A 434 8.01 7.17 6.27
N LEU A 435 6.98 7.34 5.42
CA LEU A 435 5.65 7.85 5.79
C LEU A 435 4.73 6.75 6.33
N GLU A 436 5.19 5.50 6.36
CA GLU A 436 4.53 4.45 7.15
C GLU A 436 4.39 4.88 8.62
N ALA A 437 3.35 4.38 9.29
CA ALA A 437 3.03 4.68 10.68
C ALA A 437 2.72 6.18 10.97
N LEU A 438 2.28 6.95 9.97
CA LEU A 438 1.64 8.25 10.24
C LEU A 438 0.21 8.09 10.78
N GLY A 439 -0.49 7.00 10.43
CA GLY A 439 -1.75 6.58 11.05
C GLY A 439 -1.54 5.47 12.09
N ALA A 440 -2.38 4.43 12.07
CA ALA A 440 -2.23 3.29 12.98
C ALA A 440 -0.86 2.58 12.82
N ARG A 441 -0.55 1.71 13.79
CA ARG A 441 0.76 1.05 13.87
C ARG A 441 0.97 0.16 12.66
N CYS A 442 2.19 0.17 12.09
CA CYS A 442 2.50 -0.60 10.88
C CYS A 442 2.20 -2.11 11.02
N GLU A 443 2.38 -2.68 12.21
CA GLU A 443 2.07 -4.08 12.53
C GLU A 443 0.59 -4.45 12.40
N GLU A 444 -0.32 -3.49 12.44
CA GLU A 444 -1.75 -3.72 12.19
C GLU A 444 -2.04 -4.05 10.71
N TYR A 445 -1.09 -3.76 9.83
CA TYR A 445 -1.19 -3.94 8.38
C TYR A 445 -0.29 -5.03 7.80
N ILE A 446 0.51 -5.69 8.63
CA ILE A 446 1.47 -6.71 8.16
C ILE A 446 0.99 -8.12 8.47
N PHE A 447 0.47 -8.37 9.68
CA PHE A 447 0.15 -9.73 10.13
C PHE A 447 -1.19 -10.23 9.59
N THR A 448 -1.41 -11.54 9.72
CA THR A 448 -2.58 -12.23 9.12
C THR A 448 -3.92 -11.66 9.50
N GLU A 449 -4.03 -11.08 10.70
CA GLU A 449 -5.25 -10.48 11.23
C GLU A 449 -5.47 -9.04 10.73
N ARG A 450 -4.65 -8.57 9.78
CA ARG A 450 -4.79 -7.25 9.18
C ARG A 450 -6.14 -7.09 8.49
N GLN A 451 -6.70 -5.89 8.64
CA GLN A 451 -7.95 -5.49 7.99
C GLN A 451 -7.71 -4.51 6.83
N ALA A 452 -6.47 -4.08 6.62
CA ALA A 452 -6.08 -3.27 5.46
C ALA A 452 -4.69 -3.67 4.98
N HIS A 453 -4.44 -3.46 3.68
CA HIS A 453 -3.10 -3.49 3.14
C HIS A 453 -2.30 -2.28 3.61
N ARG A 454 -1.01 -2.51 3.93
CA ARG A 454 -0.08 -1.45 4.31
C ARG A 454 0.01 -0.38 3.23
N GLU A 455 0.09 -0.79 1.97
CA GLU A 455 0.23 0.09 0.82
C GLU A 455 -1.01 0.97 0.68
N THR A 456 -2.20 0.39 0.77
CA THR A 456 -3.45 1.15 0.67
C THR A 456 -3.65 2.09 1.86
N ALA A 457 -3.41 1.63 3.10
CA ALA A 457 -3.51 2.49 4.27
C ALA A 457 -2.57 3.70 4.17
N LEU A 458 -1.39 3.51 3.58
CA LEU A 458 -0.48 4.62 3.27
C LEU A 458 -1.04 5.52 2.14
N MET A 459 -1.57 4.96 1.06
CA MET A 459 -2.12 5.78 -0.04
C MET A 459 -3.30 6.63 0.40
N MET A 460 -4.20 6.11 1.25
CA MET A 460 -5.31 6.87 1.85
C MET A 460 -4.76 8.10 2.58
N LEU A 461 -3.72 7.91 3.38
CA LEU A 461 -3.07 8.99 4.12
C LEU A 461 -2.41 10.00 3.20
N LEU A 462 -1.71 9.54 2.17
CA LEU A 462 -1.03 10.40 1.20
C LEU A 462 -1.99 11.11 0.24
N SER A 463 -3.23 10.63 0.11
CA SER A 463 -4.29 11.31 -0.63
C SER A 463 -4.69 12.60 0.07
N ASP A 464 -4.92 12.53 1.38
CA ASP A 464 -5.42 13.68 2.17
C ASP A 464 -4.27 14.55 2.69
N PHE A 465 -3.14 13.92 3.04
CA PHE A 465 -2.00 14.56 3.70
C PHE A 465 -0.66 14.27 3.00
N PRO A 466 -0.51 14.59 1.71
CA PRO A 466 0.73 14.32 0.96
C PRO A 466 1.91 15.14 1.51
N PRO A 467 3.14 14.60 1.47
CA PRO A 467 4.33 15.42 1.65
C PRO A 467 4.40 16.47 0.54
N HIS A 468 4.90 17.65 0.88
CA HIS A 468 5.15 18.74 -0.06
C HIS A 468 6.59 18.74 -0.57
N PHE A 469 7.49 18.07 0.17
CA PHE A 469 8.90 17.96 -0.15
C PHE A 469 9.45 16.62 0.32
N ALA A 470 10.33 16.03 -0.47
CA ALA A 470 10.94 14.74 -0.20
C ALA A 470 12.46 14.86 -0.25
N LEU A 471 13.12 14.21 0.71
CA LEU A 471 14.56 14.12 0.84
C LEU A 471 14.96 12.66 1.03
N LEU A 472 16.14 12.28 0.52
CA LEU A 472 16.69 10.95 0.74
C LEU A 472 18.20 11.03 1.03
N ASP A 473 18.58 10.48 2.18
CA ASP A 473 19.97 10.31 2.59
C ASP A 473 20.51 8.97 2.04
N ALA A 474 21.52 9.06 1.18
CA ALA A 474 22.33 7.93 0.73
C ALA A 474 23.83 8.24 0.87
N TYR A 475 24.22 9.12 1.79
CA TYR A 475 25.57 9.70 1.74
C TYR A 475 26.62 8.81 2.40
N ASP A 476 26.53 8.61 3.72
CA ASP A 476 27.55 7.92 4.52
C ASP A 476 27.31 6.41 4.67
N GLN A 477 26.11 6.00 5.07
CA GLN A 477 25.80 4.60 5.37
C GLN A 477 24.43 4.22 4.81
N ALA A 478 24.38 3.64 3.62
CA ALA A 478 23.16 3.09 3.03
C ALA A 478 23.17 1.56 3.15
N ALA A 479 22.09 1.00 3.66
CA ALA A 479 21.96 -0.44 3.89
C ALA A 479 21.44 -1.17 2.64
N ASP A 480 22.26 -2.03 2.04
CA ASP A 480 21.92 -2.84 0.88
C ASP A 480 21.84 -4.34 1.22
N GLY A 481 21.40 -5.18 0.27
CA GLY A 481 21.24 -6.63 0.41
C GLY A 481 19.85 -7.09 0.88
N LEU A 482 19.76 -8.36 1.31
CA LEU A 482 18.49 -9.03 1.65
C LEU A 482 17.72 -8.34 2.78
N ALA A 483 18.42 -7.86 3.81
CA ALA A 483 17.84 -7.36 5.05
C ALA A 483 18.19 -5.88 5.30
N GLY A 484 18.44 -5.10 4.24
CA GLY A 484 18.86 -3.70 4.35
C GLY A 484 17.94 -2.85 5.22
N VAL A 485 16.63 -3.12 5.22
CA VAL A 485 15.66 -2.44 6.09
C VAL A 485 15.86 -2.71 7.60
N MET A 486 16.47 -3.85 7.98
CA MET A 486 16.63 -4.30 9.38
C MET A 486 18.04 -4.13 9.94
N GLY A 487 19.07 -4.18 9.09
CA GLY A 487 20.47 -4.26 9.53
C GLY A 487 21.43 -4.31 8.35
N CYS A 488 22.65 -3.80 8.50
CA CYS A 488 23.71 -4.04 7.51
C CYS A 488 25.09 -4.15 8.17
N ARG A 489 25.77 -5.28 7.93
CA ARG A 489 27.16 -5.48 8.42
C ARG A 489 28.17 -4.54 7.76
N ARG A 490 27.97 -4.24 6.47
CA ARG A 490 28.90 -3.47 5.62
C ARG A 490 28.08 -2.49 4.78
N PRO A 491 27.56 -1.40 5.39
CA PRO A 491 26.80 -0.40 4.65
C PRO A 491 27.69 0.27 3.60
N LYS A 492 27.06 0.72 2.52
CA LYS A 492 27.73 1.44 1.44
C LYS A 492 27.75 2.93 1.75
N SER A 493 28.66 3.67 1.12
CA SER A 493 28.66 5.13 1.12
C SER A 493 28.47 5.63 -0.31
N PRO A 494 27.23 5.61 -0.86
CA PRO A 494 26.99 6.10 -2.22
C PRO A 494 27.39 7.56 -2.46
N ARG A 495 27.56 8.38 -1.41
CA ARG A 495 27.86 9.81 -1.49
C ARG A 495 26.83 10.59 -2.29
N ARG A 496 25.55 10.18 -2.21
CA ARG A 496 24.44 10.86 -2.90
C ARG A 496 23.40 11.37 -1.91
N LEU A 497 22.84 12.53 -2.26
CA LEU A 497 21.67 13.13 -1.60
C LEU A 497 20.64 13.47 -2.68
N TYR A 498 19.37 13.26 -2.35
CA TYR A 498 18.26 13.46 -3.29
C TYR A 498 17.22 14.40 -2.71
N ALA A 499 16.60 15.21 -3.57
CA ALA A 499 15.47 16.07 -3.21
C ALA A 499 14.48 16.23 -4.37
N ALA A 500 13.19 16.29 -4.05
CA ALA A 500 12.13 16.59 -5.01
C ALA A 500 10.86 17.09 -4.29
N THR A 501 9.97 17.77 -5.01
CA THR A 501 8.62 18.10 -4.54
C THR A 501 7.64 16.93 -4.69
N ASP A 502 7.95 15.96 -5.54
CA ASP A 502 7.20 14.71 -5.72
C ASP A 502 8.01 13.53 -5.13
N ALA A 503 7.54 13.00 -3.99
CA ALA A 503 8.20 11.88 -3.32
C ALA A 503 8.17 10.58 -4.16
N LEU A 504 7.14 10.37 -4.97
CA LEU A 504 7.06 9.22 -5.87
C LEU A 504 8.13 9.35 -6.96
N ALA A 505 8.26 10.51 -7.59
CA ALA A 505 9.31 10.75 -8.58
C ALA A 505 10.72 10.53 -8.00
N LEU A 506 10.97 11.03 -6.78
CA LEU A 506 12.23 10.79 -6.07
C LEU A 506 12.50 9.29 -5.89
N ASP A 507 11.51 8.55 -5.37
CA ASP A 507 11.67 7.13 -5.09
C ASP A 507 11.87 6.30 -6.37
N LEU A 508 11.23 6.66 -7.49
CA LEU A 508 11.46 6.01 -8.78
C LEU A 508 12.90 6.21 -9.29
N VAL A 509 13.43 7.43 -9.19
CA VAL A 509 14.82 7.74 -9.57
C VAL A 509 15.80 7.01 -8.67
N ALA A 510 15.59 7.04 -7.36
CA ALA A 510 16.43 6.33 -6.41
C ALA A 510 16.37 4.80 -6.60
N ALA A 511 15.20 4.22 -6.86
CA ALA A 511 15.06 2.81 -7.17
C ALA A 511 15.80 2.42 -8.45
N ARG A 512 15.71 3.24 -9.50
CA ARG A 512 16.51 3.06 -10.73
C ARG A 512 18.00 3.08 -10.44
N HIS A 513 18.48 4.02 -9.63
CA HIS A 513 19.88 4.07 -9.21
C HIS A 513 20.33 2.85 -8.42
N MET A 514 19.43 2.24 -7.63
CA MET A 514 19.68 0.99 -6.93
C MET A 514 19.62 -0.25 -7.85
N GLY A 515 19.44 -0.07 -9.16
CA GLY A 515 19.40 -1.14 -10.15
C GLY A 515 18.04 -1.83 -10.30
N VAL A 516 16.96 -1.27 -9.74
CA VAL A 516 15.60 -1.80 -9.94
C VAL A 516 15.15 -1.44 -11.35
N ARG A 517 15.16 -2.45 -12.24
CA ARG A 517 14.79 -2.27 -13.66
C ARG A 517 13.30 -2.15 -13.89
N GLU A 518 12.51 -2.94 -13.16
CA GLU A 518 11.06 -2.94 -13.25
C GLU A 518 10.48 -2.48 -11.92
N VAL A 519 10.09 -1.21 -11.82
CA VAL A 519 9.59 -0.63 -10.56
C VAL A 519 8.29 -1.28 -10.09
N ARG A 520 7.53 -1.89 -11.01
CA ARG A 520 6.27 -2.61 -10.72
C ARG A 520 6.44 -3.83 -9.81
N VAL A 521 7.67 -4.27 -9.56
CA VAL A 521 7.95 -5.33 -8.57
C VAL A 521 7.81 -4.84 -7.13
N SER A 522 7.95 -3.53 -6.87
CA SER A 522 7.57 -2.94 -5.58
C SER A 522 6.06 -2.74 -5.57
N GLN A 523 5.38 -3.38 -4.62
CA GLN A 523 3.95 -3.21 -4.44
C GLN A 523 3.62 -1.78 -4.03
N LEU A 524 4.45 -1.16 -3.19
CA LEU A 524 4.28 0.23 -2.77
C LEU A 524 4.36 1.20 -3.95
N LEU A 525 5.45 1.16 -4.74
CA LEU A 525 5.63 2.07 -5.87
C LEU A 525 4.57 1.85 -6.95
N ARG A 526 4.23 0.59 -7.25
CA ARG A 526 3.15 0.25 -8.19
C ARG A 526 1.80 0.80 -7.72
N THR A 527 1.48 0.62 -6.44
CA THR A 527 0.22 1.11 -5.86
C THR A 527 0.14 2.62 -5.93
N ALA A 528 1.24 3.33 -5.62
CA ALA A 528 1.34 4.78 -5.71
C ALA A 528 1.18 5.30 -7.15
N ILE A 529 1.79 4.65 -8.15
CA ILE A 529 1.59 4.99 -9.56
C ILE A 529 0.12 4.86 -9.95
N HIS A 530 -0.55 3.79 -9.56
CA HIS A 530 -1.98 3.62 -9.85
C HIS A 530 -2.84 4.66 -9.10
N TRP A 531 -2.45 5.03 -7.88
CA TRP A 531 -3.19 5.97 -7.05
C TRP A 531 -3.07 7.41 -7.54
N PHE A 532 -1.83 7.87 -7.73
CA PHE A 532 -1.49 9.27 -7.98
C PHE A 532 -1.15 9.57 -9.44
N GLY A 533 -0.91 8.54 -10.26
CA GLY A 533 -0.46 8.66 -11.64
C GLY A 533 1.04 8.42 -11.79
N ASP A 534 1.45 8.01 -12.99
CA ASP A 534 2.86 7.81 -13.32
C ASP A 534 3.55 9.18 -13.55
N PRO A 535 4.56 9.54 -12.73
CA PRO A 535 5.30 10.78 -12.93
C PRO A 535 6.39 10.65 -14.01
N THR A 536 6.72 9.44 -14.48
CA THR A 536 7.85 9.17 -15.40
C THR A 536 7.87 10.04 -16.65
N PRO A 537 6.74 10.26 -17.36
CA PRO A 537 6.73 11.12 -18.55
C PRO A 537 7.00 12.60 -18.26
N ARG A 538 6.92 13.02 -16.99
CA ARG A 538 7.01 14.41 -16.53
C ARG A 538 8.17 14.64 -15.57
N MET A 539 9.02 13.64 -15.33
CA MET A 539 10.17 13.78 -14.42
C MET A 539 11.43 14.18 -15.18
N GLU A 540 12.24 15.02 -14.56
CA GLU A 540 13.59 15.38 -15.03
C GLU A 540 14.60 15.12 -13.90
N VAL A 541 15.70 14.42 -14.18
CA VAL A 541 16.79 14.26 -13.21
C VAL A 541 17.86 15.32 -13.47
N ARG A 542 18.22 16.08 -12.44
CA ARG A 542 19.33 17.04 -12.52
C ARG A 542 20.40 16.69 -11.49
N GLY A 543 21.55 16.27 -12.01
CA GLY A 543 22.66 15.73 -11.22
C GLY A 543 23.09 14.36 -11.73
N PRO A 544 23.89 13.61 -10.95
CA PRO A 544 24.27 12.23 -11.28
C PRO A 544 23.04 11.34 -11.44
N ASP A 545 22.92 10.69 -12.60
CA ASP A 545 21.77 9.84 -12.98
C ASP A 545 22.18 8.39 -13.31
N GLU A 546 23.43 8.03 -13.02
CA GLU A 546 23.96 6.70 -13.26
C GLU A 546 23.63 5.74 -12.10
N PRO A 547 23.51 4.42 -12.34
CA PRO A 547 23.35 3.43 -11.28
C PRO A 547 24.45 3.51 -10.22
N LEU A 548 24.11 3.15 -8.99
CA LEU A 548 25.06 3.09 -7.88
C LEU A 548 26.03 1.92 -8.07
N PRO A 549 27.36 2.17 -8.05
CA PRO A 549 28.33 1.10 -8.18
C PRO A 549 28.23 0.14 -6.99
N ASP A 550 28.34 -1.16 -7.28
CA ASP A 550 28.36 -2.25 -6.30
C ASP A 550 27.15 -2.30 -5.34
N TRP A 551 26.00 -1.75 -5.73
CA TRP A 551 24.77 -1.87 -4.95
C TRP A 551 24.23 -3.30 -4.99
N ARG A 552 24.01 -3.90 -3.82
CA ARG A 552 23.45 -5.25 -3.73
C ARG A 552 21.94 -5.20 -3.58
N GLY A 553 21.21 -5.60 -4.62
CA GLY A 553 19.78 -5.86 -4.53
C GLY A 553 19.46 -7.04 -3.58
N PRO A 554 18.21 -7.18 -3.12
CA PRO A 554 17.81 -8.33 -2.31
C PRO A 554 17.89 -9.66 -3.08
N TYR A 555 17.88 -9.63 -4.42
CA TYR A 555 17.99 -10.78 -5.32
C TYR A 555 19.36 -10.89 -6.01
N HIS A 556 20.43 -10.38 -5.37
CA HIS A 556 21.78 -10.35 -5.97
C HIS A 556 22.41 -11.75 -6.20
N SER A 557 21.83 -12.81 -5.62
CA SER A 557 22.24 -14.21 -5.79
C SER A 557 21.04 -15.15 -5.67
N ASP A 558 21.12 -16.35 -6.26
CA ASP A 558 20.04 -17.36 -6.20
C ASP A 558 19.62 -17.70 -4.77
N LEU A 559 20.59 -17.80 -3.86
CA LEU A 559 20.33 -18.02 -2.44
C LEU A 559 19.55 -16.84 -1.83
N SER A 560 19.96 -15.61 -2.10
CA SER A 560 19.25 -14.42 -1.60
C SER A 560 17.85 -14.28 -2.19
N THR A 561 17.65 -14.70 -3.44
CA THR A 561 16.35 -14.76 -4.10
C THR A 561 15.42 -15.75 -3.38
N LEU A 562 15.86 -16.99 -3.17
CA LEU A 562 15.10 -17.99 -2.42
C LEU A 562 14.77 -17.52 -1.00
N LEU A 563 15.75 -16.96 -0.29
CA LEU A 563 15.55 -16.44 1.07
C LEU A 563 14.57 -15.27 1.10
N SER A 564 14.61 -14.36 0.12
CA SER A 564 13.67 -13.25 0.02
C SER A 564 12.24 -13.74 -0.22
N PHE A 565 12.06 -14.73 -1.11
CA PHE A 565 10.75 -15.35 -1.37
C PHE A 565 10.15 -15.97 -0.09
N MET A 566 10.98 -16.59 0.74
CA MET A 566 10.55 -17.17 2.01
C MET A 566 10.40 -16.15 3.14
N ALA A 567 11.08 -15.00 3.06
CA ALA A 567 11.16 -14.04 4.16
C ALA A 567 9.78 -13.49 4.56
N TYR A 568 8.93 -13.12 3.58
CA TYR A 568 7.62 -12.53 3.89
C TYR A 568 6.63 -13.54 4.50
N PRO A 569 6.41 -14.74 3.93
CA PRO A 569 5.55 -15.74 4.57
C PRO A 569 6.05 -16.17 5.96
N VAL A 570 7.37 -16.30 6.14
CA VAL A 570 7.96 -16.62 7.45
C VAL A 570 7.77 -15.46 8.43
N TYR A 571 7.91 -14.22 7.98
CA TYR A 571 7.67 -13.04 8.81
C TYR A 571 6.18 -12.91 9.19
N GLU A 572 5.27 -13.10 8.25
CA GLU A 572 3.82 -12.95 8.48
C GLU A 572 3.25 -14.09 9.34
N HIS A 573 3.58 -15.35 9.03
CA HIS A 573 2.93 -16.53 9.63
C HIS A 573 3.78 -17.26 10.67
N GLY A 574 5.11 -17.25 10.53
CA GLY A 574 6.00 -18.14 11.27
C GLY A 574 6.86 -17.48 12.35
N SER A 575 6.83 -16.15 12.44
CA SER A 575 7.81 -15.39 13.24
C SER A 575 7.39 -15.08 14.67
N GLY A 576 6.16 -15.42 15.04
CA GLY A 576 5.55 -14.98 16.31
C GLY A 576 5.40 -13.46 16.36
N ARG A 577 4.76 -12.86 15.33
CA ARG A 577 4.59 -11.41 15.17
C ARG A 577 5.91 -10.64 15.13
N GLY A 578 6.84 -11.09 14.30
CA GLY A 578 8.16 -10.48 14.09
C GLY A 578 9.20 -10.82 15.15
N ALA A 579 8.84 -11.59 16.19
CA ALA A 579 9.74 -11.90 17.30
C ALA A 579 11.06 -12.56 16.85
N LEU A 580 11.05 -13.42 15.82
CA LEU A 580 12.27 -14.04 15.27
C LEU A 580 13.21 -13.06 14.54
N PHE A 581 12.70 -11.93 14.06
CA PHE A 581 13.42 -11.00 13.20
C PHE A 581 13.95 -9.75 13.93
N VAL A 582 13.83 -9.71 15.25
CA VAL A 582 14.35 -8.59 16.06
C VAL A 582 15.87 -8.50 15.91
N SER A 583 16.37 -7.35 15.46
CA SER A 583 17.82 -7.07 15.36
C SER A 583 18.53 -7.13 16.71
N LYS A 584 19.87 -7.22 16.72
CA LYS A 584 20.63 -7.20 17.97
C LYS A 584 20.43 -5.82 18.64
N MET A 585 19.85 -5.84 19.84
CA MET A 585 19.55 -4.66 20.62
C MET A 585 20.65 -4.39 21.65
N ASP A 586 20.99 -3.12 21.87
CA ASP A 586 21.69 -2.68 23.07
C ASP A 586 20.78 -2.90 24.28
N ARG A 587 21.11 -3.91 25.10
CA ARG A 587 20.26 -4.33 26.22
C ARG A 587 20.39 -3.44 27.44
N ASP A 588 21.46 -2.65 27.52
CA ASP A 588 21.67 -1.72 28.62
C ASP A 588 20.77 -0.49 28.41
N ALA A 589 20.67 -0.03 27.16
CA ALA A 589 19.75 1.04 26.78
C ALA A 589 18.29 0.57 26.62
N PHE A 590 18.08 -0.63 26.08
CA PHE A 590 16.74 -1.15 25.73
C PHE A 590 16.53 -2.57 26.29
N PRO A 591 16.30 -2.73 27.59
CA PRO A 591 16.16 -4.03 28.21
C PRO A 591 14.90 -4.77 27.72
N PRO A 592 14.96 -6.10 27.55
CA PRO A 592 13.83 -6.89 27.08
C PRO A 592 12.66 -6.85 28.08
N LEU A 593 11.42 -6.78 27.58
CA LEU A 593 10.21 -6.75 28.42
C LEU A 593 9.96 -8.08 29.15
N ALA A 594 10.42 -9.18 28.58
CA ALA A 594 10.30 -10.52 29.15
C ALA A 594 11.58 -11.33 28.93
N PRO A 595 11.90 -12.27 29.83
CA PRO A 595 13.00 -13.20 29.62
C PRO A 595 12.81 -13.98 28.31
N GLU A 596 13.83 -13.99 27.47
CA GLU A 596 13.81 -14.76 26.23
C GLU A 596 14.03 -16.26 26.51
N SER A 597 13.15 -17.11 25.98
CA SER A 597 13.37 -18.57 26.03
C SER A 597 14.63 -18.96 25.24
N SER A 598 15.27 -20.06 25.62
CA SER A 598 16.47 -20.56 24.92
C SER A 598 16.19 -20.90 23.44
N MET A 599 14.99 -21.40 23.13
CA MET A 599 14.57 -21.65 21.74
C MET A 599 14.46 -20.35 20.94
N LEU A 600 13.86 -19.30 21.50
CA LEU A 600 13.73 -18.01 20.83
C LEU A 600 15.10 -17.35 20.61
N ARG A 601 16.00 -17.45 21.59
CA ARG A 601 17.39 -16.97 21.45
C ARG A 601 18.13 -17.66 20.32
N LEU A 602 18.04 -18.98 20.25
CA LEU A 602 18.65 -19.77 19.19
C LEU A 602 18.06 -19.42 17.81
N GLY A 603 16.73 -19.31 17.74
CA GLY A 603 16.03 -18.90 16.52
C GLY A 603 16.45 -17.52 16.03
N ARG A 604 16.46 -16.50 16.92
CA ARG A 604 16.95 -15.14 16.59
C ARG A 604 18.40 -15.15 16.13
N HIS A 605 19.26 -15.92 16.78
CA HIS A 605 20.67 -16.03 16.39
C HIS A 605 20.81 -16.60 14.97
N PHE A 606 20.09 -17.69 14.68
CA PHE A 606 20.07 -18.30 13.34
C PHE A 606 19.52 -17.34 12.28
N THR A 607 18.36 -16.72 12.53
CA THR A 607 17.75 -15.74 11.61
C THR A 607 18.70 -14.57 11.32
N ARG A 608 19.35 -14.00 12.34
CA ARG A 608 20.33 -12.92 12.17
C ARG A 608 21.55 -13.35 11.36
N ALA A 609 22.03 -14.58 11.56
CA ALA A 609 23.15 -15.13 10.80
C ALA A 609 22.79 -15.28 9.31
N VAL A 610 21.63 -15.87 9.02
CA VAL A 610 21.11 -16.06 7.64
C VAL A 610 20.89 -14.72 6.93
N LEU A 611 20.35 -13.73 7.63
CA LEU A 611 20.06 -12.41 7.08
C LEU A 611 21.29 -11.49 7.00
N GLY A 612 22.45 -11.94 7.47
CA GLY A 612 23.66 -11.12 7.48
C GLY A 612 23.58 -9.89 8.39
N LEU A 613 22.69 -9.91 9.39
CA LEU A 613 22.60 -8.87 10.43
C LEU A 613 23.82 -9.02 11.37
N LYS A 614 24.33 -7.93 11.96
CA LYS A 614 25.50 -8.00 12.87
C LYS A 614 25.22 -8.98 14.03
N GLY A 615 25.77 -10.19 13.91
CA GLY A 615 26.09 -11.05 15.04
C GLY A 615 27.45 -10.59 15.55
N GLY A 616 27.60 -10.46 16.86
CA GLY A 616 28.93 -10.31 17.45
C GLY A 616 29.73 -11.58 17.20
#